data_AF-A0A0K2ZD48-F1
#
_entry.id   AF-A0A0K2ZD48-F1
#
_cell.length_a   1.000
_cell.length_b   1.000
_cell.length_c   1.000
_cell.angle_alpha   90.00
_cell.angle_beta   90.00
_cell.angle_gamma   90.00
#
_symmetry.space_group_name_H-M   'P 1'
#
loop_
_entity.id
_entity.type
_entity.pdbx_description
1 polymer ?
#
loop_
_entity_poly.entity_id
_entity_poly.type
_entity_poly.pdbx_seq_one_letter_code
_entity_poly.pdbx_strand_id
1 'polypeptide(L)'
;MSESPATSVYSRFQPWRRSFEIGFWVALTLVNGSANSITVLMDIRRSGLHFAAWEPALWEWSSNLVLLLIVPLLAALTRRYPLHWDNWRRRLPAYLLGSVALSVLHVLGMVAIRSAVYRLQGQHYDFGPWPQGLAYEYLKDVRSLASMLLCVEMYRFLLRRWQGEAALLGAPDEGPPVESLERPERFLVRKLGRDFLVAAADEPLEAGEARVHLRDGRHVPCSRRYRAALRAAAGEGEAAIAE
;
A
#
# COMPACT_ATOMS: atom_id res chain seq x y z
N MET A 1 35.25 23.33 -0.01
CA MET A 1 33.94 23.58 0.63
C MET A 1 33.03 22.48 0.14
N SER A 2 32.84 21.43 0.93
CA SER A 2 32.12 20.22 0.52
C SER A 2 30.61 20.48 0.51
N GLU A 3 30.02 20.48 -0.67
CA GLU A 3 28.56 20.45 -0.79
C GLU A 3 28.07 19.08 -0.29
N SER A 4 27.36 19.08 0.84
CA SER A 4 26.65 17.89 1.32
C SER A 4 25.64 17.44 0.26
N PRO A 5 25.57 16.15 -0.11
CA PRO A 5 24.61 15.69 -1.09
C PRO A 5 23.22 16.06 -0.60
N ALA A 6 22.46 16.80 -1.42
CA ALA A 6 21.12 17.24 -1.09
C ALA A 6 20.31 16.04 -0.60
N THR A 7 20.05 15.99 0.71
CA THR A 7 19.23 14.95 1.31
C THR A 7 17.84 15.09 0.69
N SER A 8 17.55 14.21 -0.27
CA SER A 8 16.24 14.14 -0.92
C SER A 8 15.15 14.23 0.15
N VAL A 9 14.09 15.01 -0.09
CA VAL A 9 12.96 15.16 0.85
C VAL A 9 12.44 13.81 1.34
N TYR A 10 12.56 12.77 0.49
CA TYR A 10 12.27 11.39 0.83
C TYR A 10 13.14 10.81 1.97
N SER A 11 14.46 11.04 1.99
CA SER A 11 15.34 10.55 3.05
C SER A 11 15.07 11.24 4.39
N ARG A 12 14.67 12.52 4.37
CA ARG A 12 14.21 13.26 5.56
C ARG A 12 12.87 12.74 6.09
N PHE A 13 11.99 12.25 5.22
CA PHE A 13 10.68 11.69 5.60
C PHE A 13 10.75 10.22 6.06
N GLN A 14 11.74 9.45 5.60
CA GLN A 14 11.91 8.03 5.92
C GLN A 14 11.84 7.67 7.42
N PRO A 15 12.49 8.39 8.35
CA PRO A 15 12.39 8.09 9.78
C PRO A 15 11.00 8.39 10.36
N TRP A 16 10.31 9.41 9.83
CA TRP A 16 8.97 9.82 10.28
C TRP A 16 7.85 8.98 9.67
N ARG A 17 8.15 8.18 8.65
CA ARG A 17 7.18 7.40 7.89
C ARG A 17 6.25 6.56 8.77
N ARG A 18 6.79 5.81 9.71
CA ARG A 18 5.98 4.93 10.59
C ARG A 18 5.06 5.74 11.50
N SER A 19 5.57 6.83 12.07
CA SER A 19 4.78 7.72 12.92
C SER A 19 3.68 8.41 12.13
N PHE A 20 3.95 8.82 10.90
CA PHE A 20 2.96 9.40 9.99
C PHE A 20 1.89 8.38 9.59
N GLU A 21 2.27 7.14 9.23
CA GLU A 21 1.32 6.08 8.92
C GLU A 21 0.39 5.78 10.11
N ILE A 22 0.94 5.66 11.33
CA ILE A 22 0.14 5.43 12.55
C ILE A 22 -0.76 6.63 12.83
N GLY A 23 -0.20 7.85 12.81
CA GLY A 23 -0.94 9.09 13.06
C GLY A 23 -2.08 9.29 12.06
N PHE A 24 -1.86 8.96 10.78
CA PHE A 24 -2.88 9.01 9.74
C PHE A 24 -4.05 8.08 10.06
N TRP A 25 -3.79 6.80 10.37
CA TRP A 25 -4.86 5.85 10.69
C TRP A 25 -5.60 6.20 11.97
N VAL A 26 -4.88 6.65 13.00
CA VAL A 26 -5.50 7.10 14.26
C VAL A 26 -6.38 8.32 13.99
N ALA A 27 -5.87 9.36 13.32
CA ALA A 27 -6.63 10.56 13.00
C ALA A 27 -7.86 10.24 12.13
N LEU A 28 -7.70 9.39 11.11
CA LEU A 28 -8.79 8.94 10.26
C LEU A 28 -9.88 8.23 11.07
N THR A 29 -9.47 7.39 12.03
CA THR A 29 -10.38 6.68 12.93
C THR A 29 -11.12 7.64 13.86
N LEU A 30 -10.42 8.63 14.44
CA LEU A 30 -11.02 9.65 15.30
C LEU A 30 -12.08 10.46 14.53
N VAL A 31 -11.75 10.89 13.32
CA VAL A 31 -12.66 11.67 12.45
C VAL A 31 -13.87 10.82 12.06
N ASN A 32 -13.68 9.60 11.57
CA ASN A 32 -14.78 8.72 11.18
C ASN A 32 -15.67 8.35 12.38
N GLY A 33 -15.08 7.96 13.50
CA GLY A 33 -15.82 7.62 14.72
C GLY A 33 -16.67 8.79 15.21
N SER A 34 -16.10 10.00 15.24
CA SER A 34 -16.82 11.20 15.67
C SER A 34 -17.91 11.61 14.69
N ALA A 35 -17.59 11.70 13.40
CA ALA A 35 -18.54 12.11 12.36
C ALA A 35 -19.73 11.14 12.27
N ASN A 36 -19.47 9.83 12.22
CA ASN A 36 -20.53 8.83 12.17
C ASN A 36 -21.38 8.85 13.44
N SER A 37 -20.77 8.98 14.63
CA SER A 37 -21.52 9.09 15.89
C SER A 37 -22.47 10.28 15.88
N ILE A 38 -22.02 11.43 15.38
CA ILE A 38 -22.84 12.65 15.26
C ILE A 38 -23.99 12.41 14.28
N THR A 39 -23.71 11.85 13.10
CA THR A 39 -24.73 11.55 12.09
C THR A 39 -25.81 10.61 12.64
N VAL A 40 -25.42 9.50 13.25
CA VAL A 40 -26.38 8.54 13.83
C VAL A 40 -27.19 9.19 14.95
N LEU A 41 -26.55 10.00 15.81
CA LEU A 41 -27.26 10.71 16.87
C LEU A 41 -28.28 11.72 16.31
N MET A 42 -27.96 12.42 15.23
CA MET A 42 -28.89 13.31 14.54
C MET A 42 -30.07 12.54 13.94
N ASP A 43 -29.82 11.39 13.31
CA ASP A 43 -30.86 10.55 12.72
C ASP A 43 -31.80 9.95 13.77
N ILE A 44 -31.26 9.51 14.91
CA ILE A 44 -32.04 9.01 16.06
C ILE A 44 -32.96 10.12 16.61
N ARG A 45 -32.40 11.32 16.82
CA ARG A 45 -33.19 12.48 17.29
C ARG A 45 -34.27 12.87 16.30
N ARG A 46 -33.97 12.83 14.99
CA ARG A 46 -34.93 13.13 13.93
C ARG A 46 -36.05 12.10 13.84
N SER A 47 -35.73 10.83 14.09
CA SER A 47 -36.68 9.72 14.01
C SER A 47 -37.53 9.55 15.28
N GLY A 48 -37.29 10.37 16.31
CA GLY A 48 -38.00 10.28 17.60
C GLY A 48 -37.65 9.03 18.41
N LEU A 49 -36.51 8.38 18.13
CA LEU A 49 -36.08 7.20 18.85
C LEU A 49 -35.42 7.60 20.18
N HIS A 50 -35.84 6.98 21.28
CA HIS A 50 -35.38 7.28 22.62
C HIS A 50 -34.16 6.42 23.03
N PHE A 51 -33.05 6.57 22.32
CA PHE A 51 -31.77 5.97 22.72
C PHE A 51 -30.92 6.96 23.52
N ALA A 52 -30.15 6.45 24.47
CA ALA A 52 -29.18 7.28 25.19
C ALA A 52 -28.01 7.65 24.26
N ALA A 53 -27.47 8.87 24.37
CA ALA A 53 -26.43 9.36 23.45
C ALA A 53 -25.12 8.54 23.47
N TRP A 54 -24.88 7.76 24.51
CA TRP A 54 -23.70 6.90 24.63
C TRP A 54 -23.82 5.63 23.77
N GLU A 55 -25.03 5.14 23.46
CA GLU A 55 -25.21 3.90 22.71
C GLU A 55 -24.76 4.06 21.24
N PRO A 56 -25.19 5.09 20.49
CA PRO A 56 -24.71 5.30 19.12
C PRO A 56 -23.20 5.55 19.06
N ALA A 57 -22.67 6.28 20.05
CA ALA A 57 -21.23 6.51 20.16
C ALA A 57 -20.50 5.17 20.35
N LEU A 58 -20.95 4.32 21.27
CA LEU A 58 -20.37 2.99 21.46
C LEU A 58 -20.43 2.15 20.19
N TRP A 59 -21.56 2.17 19.46
CA TRP A 59 -21.71 1.38 18.24
C TRP A 59 -20.72 1.81 17.15
N GLU A 60 -20.57 3.10 16.92
CA GLU A 60 -19.66 3.62 15.90
C GLU A 60 -18.19 3.49 16.31
N TRP A 61 -17.86 3.79 17.57
CA TRP A 61 -16.48 3.68 18.07
C TRP A 61 -16.00 2.24 18.16
N SER A 62 -16.85 1.29 18.60
CA SER A 62 -16.47 -0.13 18.63
C SER A 62 -16.08 -0.66 17.25
N SER A 63 -16.83 -0.32 16.20
CA SER A 63 -16.51 -0.70 14.83
C SER A 63 -15.20 -0.07 14.34
N ASN A 64 -15.03 1.24 14.55
CA ASN A 64 -13.83 1.98 14.14
C ASN A 64 -12.56 1.50 14.86
N LEU A 65 -12.64 1.19 16.16
CA LEU A 65 -11.52 0.67 16.93
C LEU A 65 -11.09 -0.71 16.43
N VAL A 66 -12.04 -1.61 16.17
CA VAL A 66 -11.72 -2.95 15.66
C VAL A 66 -11.10 -2.87 14.26
N LEU A 67 -11.62 -1.99 13.40
CA LEU A 67 -11.02 -1.72 12.09
C LEU A 67 -9.59 -1.18 12.22
N LEU A 68 -9.33 -0.23 13.12
CA LEU A 68 -7.99 0.29 13.39
C LEU A 68 -7.02 -0.83 13.82
N LEU A 69 -7.48 -1.79 14.64
CA LEU A 69 -6.68 -2.97 15.03
C LEU A 69 -6.45 -3.95 13.87
N ILE A 70 -7.36 -4.00 12.89
CA ILE A 70 -7.22 -4.81 11.68
C ILE A 70 -6.23 -4.20 10.67
N VAL A 71 -6.07 -2.87 10.63
CA VAL A 71 -5.13 -2.18 9.72
C VAL A 71 -3.72 -2.80 9.69
N PRO A 72 -3.01 -3.02 10.83
CA PRO A 72 -1.68 -3.60 10.80
C PRO A 72 -1.67 -5.03 10.24
N LEU A 73 -2.71 -5.82 10.53
CA LEU A 73 -2.88 -7.16 9.99
C LEU A 73 -3.07 -7.12 8.46
N LEU A 74 -3.93 -6.22 7.97
CA LEU A 74 -4.13 -5.98 6.54
C LEU A 74 -2.85 -5.51 5.85
N ALA A 75 -2.10 -4.60 6.48
CA ALA A 75 -0.82 -4.12 5.97
C ALA A 75 0.22 -5.25 5.90
N ALA A 76 0.26 -6.15 6.89
CA ALA A 76 1.13 -7.32 6.89
C ALA A 76 0.75 -8.33 5.79
N LEU A 77 -0.54 -8.64 5.65
CA LEU A 77 -1.08 -9.54 4.62
C LEU A 77 -0.77 -9.04 3.21
N THR A 78 -0.98 -7.74 2.94
CA THR A 78 -0.71 -7.14 1.63
C THR A 78 0.79 -7.06 1.31
N ARG A 79 1.67 -6.98 2.32
CA ARG A 79 3.13 -7.08 2.11
C ARG A 79 3.57 -8.52 1.86
N ARG A 80 2.99 -9.50 2.58
CA ARG A 80 3.35 -10.92 2.46
C ARG A 80 2.85 -11.51 1.14
N TYR A 81 1.65 -11.12 0.73
CA TYR A 81 1.02 -11.54 -0.51
C TYR A 81 0.72 -10.29 -1.36
N PRO A 82 1.65 -9.87 -2.22
CA PRO A 82 1.39 -8.77 -3.14
C PRO A 82 0.49 -9.22 -4.29
N LEU A 83 -0.60 -8.48 -4.54
CA LEU A 83 -1.48 -8.68 -5.70
C LEU A 83 -0.73 -8.27 -6.97
N HIS A 84 -0.44 -9.26 -7.80
CA HIS A 84 0.14 -9.06 -9.13
C HIS A 84 -0.93 -9.35 -10.19
N TRP A 85 -0.91 -8.57 -11.28
CA TRP A 85 -1.80 -8.77 -12.43
C TRP A 85 -1.64 -10.16 -13.08
N ASP A 86 -0.48 -10.80 -12.91
CA ASP A 86 -0.23 -12.15 -13.45
C ASP A 86 -0.87 -13.28 -12.61
N ASN A 87 -1.11 -13.03 -11.31
CA ASN A 87 -1.52 -14.06 -10.35
C ASN A 87 -2.88 -13.81 -9.69
N TRP A 88 -3.59 -12.74 -10.09
CA TRP A 88 -4.80 -12.29 -9.42
C TRP A 88 -5.90 -13.37 -9.41
N ARG A 89 -6.13 -14.08 -10.53
CA ARG A 89 -7.15 -15.14 -10.63
C ARG A 89 -6.92 -16.29 -9.66
N ARG A 90 -5.67 -16.73 -9.52
CA ARG A 90 -5.31 -17.84 -8.63
C ARG A 90 -5.38 -17.46 -7.16
N ARG A 91 -5.15 -16.18 -6.85
CA ARG A 91 -5.17 -15.68 -5.47
C ARG A 91 -6.52 -15.12 -5.04
N LEU A 92 -7.41 -14.80 -5.98
CA LEU A 92 -8.74 -14.24 -5.70
C LEU A 92 -9.52 -15.04 -4.65
N PRO A 93 -9.59 -16.39 -4.73
CA PRO A 93 -10.29 -17.17 -3.72
C PRO A 93 -9.69 -16.99 -2.32
N ALA A 94 -8.36 -16.90 -2.21
CA ALA A 94 -7.69 -16.68 -0.93
C ALA A 94 -7.96 -15.29 -0.37
N TYR A 95 -8.05 -14.25 -1.20
CA TYR A 95 -8.45 -12.90 -0.74
C TYR A 95 -9.92 -12.83 -0.35
N LEU A 96 -10.80 -13.55 -1.06
CA LEU A 96 -12.21 -13.64 -0.73
C LEU A 96 -12.42 -14.37 0.61
N LEU A 97 -11.72 -15.48 0.82
CA LEU A 97 -11.71 -16.16 2.12
C LEU A 97 -11.11 -15.26 3.21
N GLY A 98 -10.04 -14.53 2.89
CA GLY A 98 -9.44 -13.56 3.80
C GLY A 98 -10.38 -12.41 4.17
N SER A 99 -11.18 -11.89 3.24
CA SER A 99 -12.15 -10.83 3.52
C SER A 99 -13.29 -11.32 4.40
N VAL A 100 -13.77 -12.55 4.18
CA VAL A 100 -14.77 -13.18 5.06
C VAL A 100 -14.19 -13.38 6.47
N ALA A 101 -12.96 -13.90 6.58
CA ALA A 101 -12.31 -14.11 7.87
C ALA A 101 -12.09 -12.79 8.64
N LEU A 102 -11.68 -11.72 7.93
CA LEU A 102 -11.51 -10.40 8.53
C LEU A 102 -12.84 -9.78 8.96
N SER A 103 -13.92 -9.99 8.19
CA SER A 103 -15.26 -9.51 8.58
C SER A 103 -15.79 -10.26 9.80
N VAL A 104 -15.63 -11.59 9.86
CA VAL A 104 -15.99 -12.36 11.06
C VAL A 104 -15.20 -11.89 12.27
N LEU A 105 -13.89 -11.67 12.12
CA LEU A 105 -13.05 -11.12 13.19
C LEU A 105 -13.54 -9.74 13.63
N HIS A 106 -13.94 -8.89 12.68
CA HIS A 106 -14.46 -7.57 12.96
C HIS A 106 -15.78 -7.62 13.74
N VAL A 107 -16.77 -8.37 13.25
CA VAL A 107 -18.07 -8.52 13.90
C VAL A 107 -17.90 -9.09 15.30
N LEU A 108 -17.08 -10.14 15.48
CA LEU A 108 -16.83 -10.73 16.79
C LEU A 108 -16.16 -9.73 17.75
N GLY A 109 -15.15 -8.98 17.27
CA GLY A 109 -14.50 -7.94 18.07
C GLY A 109 -15.46 -6.84 18.49
N MET A 110 -16.31 -6.39 17.57
CA MET A 110 -17.32 -5.37 17.81
C MET A 110 -18.36 -5.86 18.83
N VAL A 111 -18.93 -7.05 18.63
CA VAL A 111 -19.90 -7.67 19.54
C VAL A 111 -19.30 -7.88 20.93
N ALA A 112 -18.03 -8.29 21.02
CA ALA A 112 -17.33 -8.45 22.30
C ALA A 112 -17.21 -7.12 23.06
N ILE A 113 -16.78 -6.05 22.40
CA ILE A 113 -16.66 -4.72 23.00
C ILE A 113 -18.03 -4.22 23.46
N ARG A 114 -19.04 -4.29 22.58
CA ARG A 114 -20.40 -3.84 22.91
C ARG A 114 -20.98 -4.64 24.07
N SER A 115 -20.88 -5.96 24.04
CA SER A 115 -21.36 -6.84 25.12
C SER A 115 -20.70 -6.53 26.46
N ALA A 116 -19.39 -6.22 26.46
CA ALA A 116 -18.69 -5.84 27.68
C ALA A 116 -19.21 -4.52 28.24
N VAL A 117 -19.36 -3.48 27.40
CA VAL A 117 -19.83 -2.17 27.86
C VAL A 117 -21.29 -2.19 28.31
N TYR A 118 -22.18 -2.87 27.57
CA TYR A 118 -23.58 -3.03 27.99
C TYR A 118 -23.68 -3.77 29.32
N ARG A 119 -22.89 -4.83 29.54
CA ARG A 119 -22.83 -5.53 30.83
C ARG A 119 -22.39 -4.63 31.98
N LEU A 120 -21.41 -3.75 31.75
CA LEU A 120 -20.99 -2.76 32.75
C LEU A 120 -22.09 -1.75 33.10
N GLN A 121 -23.01 -1.49 32.16
CA GLN A 121 -24.20 -0.66 32.37
C GLN A 121 -25.41 -1.45 32.91
N GLY A 122 -25.22 -2.73 33.26
CA GLY A 122 -26.30 -3.60 33.74
C GLY A 122 -27.32 -3.99 32.66
N GLN A 123 -27.00 -3.80 31.38
CA GLN A 123 -27.85 -4.14 30.24
C GLN A 123 -27.31 -5.32 29.44
N HIS A 124 -28.15 -5.90 28.59
CA HIS A 124 -27.76 -6.95 27.66
C HIS A 124 -27.68 -6.40 26.24
N TYR A 125 -26.55 -6.62 25.56
CA TYR A 125 -26.41 -6.26 24.16
C TYR A 125 -27.01 -7.35 23.27
N ASP A 126 -28.00 -7.00 22.46
CA ASP A 126 -28.56 -7.88 21.44
C ASP A 126 -28.06 -7.44 20.04
N PHE A 127 -27.39 -8.35 19.34
CA PHE A 127 -26.96 -8.15 17.96
C PHE A 127 -28.10 -8.38 16.95
N GLY A 128 -29.20 -9.00 17.39
CA GLY A 128 -30.31 -9.41 16.54
C GLY A 128 -30.03 -10.69 15.76
N PRO A 129 -30.77 -10.93 14.66
CA PRO A 129 -30.63 -12.15 13.87
C PRO A 129 -29.25 -12.26 13.21
N TRP A 130 -28.43 -13.19 13.72
CA TRP A 130 -27.04 -13.38 13.30
C TRP A 130 -26.81 -13.45 11.78
N PRO A 131 -27.57 -14.22 10.97
CA PRO A 131 -27.30 -14.31 9.54
C PRO A 131 -27.50 -12.99 8.80
N GLN A 132 -28.52 -12.22 9.19
CA GLN A 132 -28.85 -10.93 8.58
C GLN A 132 -27.86 -9.86 9.02
N GLY A 133 -27.54 -9.83 10.32
CA GLY A 133 -26.53 -8.93 10.89
C GLY A 133 -25.15 -9.18 10.29
N LEU A 134 -24.74 -10.45 10.13
CA LEU A 134 -23.48 -10.82 9.48
C LEU A 134 -23.46 -10.40 8.00
N ALA A 135 -24.55 -10.60 7.25
CA ALA A 135 -24.60 -10.17 5.86
C ALA A 135 -24.54 -8.64 5.72
N TYR A 136 -25.25 -7.92 6.58
CA TYR A 136 -25.24 -6.46 6.62
C TYR A 136 -23.86 -5.90 6.98
N GLU A 137 -23.25 -6.40 8.05
CA GLU A 137 -21.92 -6.00 8.47
C GLU A 137 -20.86 -6.41 7.44
N TYR A 138 -20.99 -7.58 6.79
CA TYR A 138 -20.08 -7.99 5.71
C TYR A 138 -20.08 -7.00 4.55
N LEU A 139 -21.25 -6.52 4.10
CA LEU A 139 -21.33 -5.52 3.04
C LEU A 139 -20.65 -4.19 3.46
N LYS A 140 -20.84 -3.80 4.73
CA LYS A 140 -20.17 -2.62 5.31
C LYS A 140 -18.66 -2.81 5.37
N ASP A 141 -18.20 -4.01 5.72
CA ASP A 141 -16.79 -4.38 5.85
C ASP A 141 -16.10 -4.44 4.50
N VAL A 142 -16.73 -5.05 3.49
CA VAL A 142 -16.18 -5.11 2.13
C VAL A 142 -15.87 -3.71 1.62
N ARG A 143 -16.79 -2.75 1.80
CA ARG A 143 -16.58 -1.36 1.41
C ARG A 143 -15.41 -0.73 2.18
N SER A 144 -15.37 -0.93 3.50
CA SER A 144 -14.33 -0.36 4.37
C SER A 144 -12.95 -0.94 4.04
N LEU A 145 -12.84 -2.26 3.91
CA LEU A 145 -11.62 -2.97 3.53
C LEU A 145 -11.14 -2.59 2.13
N ALA A 146 -12.04 -2.49 1.14
CA ALA A 146 -11.68 -2.04 -0.20
C ALA A 146 -11.12 -0.61 -0.18
N SER A 147 -11.74 0.28 0.59
CA SER A 147 -11.31 1.68 0.75
C SER A 147 -9.93 1.76 1.43
N MET A 148 -9.70 0.95 2.46
CA MET A 148 -8.41 0.84 3.14
C MET A 148 -7.32 0.32 2.21
N LEU A 149 -7.60 -0.76 1.47
CA LEU A 149 -6.67 -1.33 0.50
C LEU A 149 -6.29 -0.32 -0.56
N LEU A 150 -7.28 0.40 -1.10
CA LEU A 150 -7.06 1.47 -2.07
C LEU A 150 -6.16 2.57 -1.48
N CYS A 151 -6.46 3.02 -0.25
CA CYS A 151 -5.66 4.04 0.43
C CYS A 151 -4.21 3.58 0.64
N VAL A 152 -4.00 2.35 1.11
CA VAL A 152 -2.65 1.77 1.32
C VAL A 152 -1.89 1.65 0.00
N GLU A 153 -2.52 1.12 -1.05
CA GLU A 153 -1.84 0.95 -2.34
C GLU A 153 -1.59 2.28 -3.04
N MET A 154 -2.51 3.24 -2.92
CA MET A 154 -2.32 4.60 -3.41
C MET A 154 -1.18 5.31 -2.69
N TYR A 155 -1.10 5.20 -1.36
CA TYR A 155 0.03 5.72 -0.58
C TYR A 155 1.35 5.06 -1.00
N ARG A 156 1.39 3.73 -1.14
CA ARG A 156 2.58 3.01 -1.63
C ARG A 156 2.95 3.42 -3.06
N PHE A 157 1.96 3.63 -3.92
CA PHE A 157 2.17 4.10 -5.28
C PHE A 157 2.76 5.52 -5.31
N LEU A 158 2.22 6.43 -4.50
CA LEU A 158 2.73 7.79 -4.38
C LEU A 158 4.16 7.80 -3.83
N LEU A 159 4.44 7.00 -2.80
CA LEU A 159 5.81 6.83 -2.30
C LEU A 159 6.75 6.26 -3.38
N ARG A 160 6.32 5.25 -4.14
CA ARG A 160 7.09 4.70 -5.26
C ARG A 160 7.34 5.74 -6.35
N ARG A 161 6.41 6.68 -6.56
CA ARG A 161 6.54 7.76 -7.53
C ARG A 161 7.44 8.89 -7.02
N TRP A 162 7.36 9.24 -5.74
CA TRP A 162 8.27 10.19 -5.08
C TRP A 162 9.70 9.66 -4.98
N GLN A 163 9.88 8.34 -4.89
CA GLN A 163 11.20 7.70 -4.99
C GLN A 163 11.76 7.65 -6.43
N GLY A 164 10.98 8.03 -7.45
CA GLY A 164 11.18 7.56 -8.82
C GLY A 164 10.93 8.61 -9.92
N GLU A 165 11.31 9.87 -9.69
CA GLU A 165 12.11 10.55 -10.72
C GLU A 165 13.51 9.95 -10.62
N ALA A 166 14.10 9.58 -11.76
CA ALA A 166 15.32 8.79 -11.84
C ALA A 166 16.45 9.40 -10.99
N ALA A 167 16.62 8.90 -9.77
CA ALA A 167 17.91 8.94 -9.12
C ALA A 167 18.78 7.95 -9.91
N LEU A 168 19.49 8.47 -10.92
CA LEU A 168 20.79 7.92 -11.30
C LEU A 168 21.49 7.61 -9.98
N LEU A 169 21.87 6.35 -9.78
CA LEU A 169 22.66 5.95 -8.63
C LEU A 169 23.75 7.01 -8.47
N GLY A 170 23.71 7.77 -7.37
CA GLY A 170 24.82 8.65 -7.02
C GLY A 170 26.09 7.80 -7.02
N ALA A 171 27.21 8.40 -7.44
CA ALA A 171 28.50 7.74 -7.51
C ALA A 171 28.72 6.88 -6.25
N PRO A 172 29.21 5.63 -6.38
CA PRO A 172 29.39 4.74 -5.23
C PRO A 172 30.19 5.44 -4.13
N ASP A 173 29.61 5.55 -2.94
CA ASP A 173 30.35 6.00 -1.75
C ASP A 173 31.39 4.92 -1.39
N GLU A 174 32.62 5.41 -1.17
CA GLU A 174 33.90 4.73 -0.94
C GLU A 174 33.84 3.26 -0.47
N GLY A 175 34.19 2.37 -1.40
CA GLY A 175 34.76 1.04 -1.13
C GLY A 175 36.07 0.89 -1.94
N PRO A 176 36.99 -0.03 -1.58
CA PRO A 176 38.23 -0.20 -2.32
C PRO A 176 37.92 -0.39 -3.81
N PRO A 177 38.70 0.26 -4.72
CA PRO A 177 38.35 0.35 -6.13
C PRO A 177 38.14 -1.05 -6.67
N VAL A 178 36.88 -1.39 -6.90
CA VAL A 178 36.54 -2.62 -7.63
C VAL A 178 37.01 -2.35 -9.04
N GLU A 179 37.97 -3.17 -9.51
CA GLU A 179 38.45 -3.19 -10.88
C GLU A 179 37.29 -2.89 -11.82
N SER A 180 37.47 -1.84 -12.62
CA SER A 180 36.58 -1.50 -13.70
C SER A 180 36.56 -2.66 -14.68
N LEU A 181 35.62 -3.60 -14.48
CA LEU A 181 35.28 -4.59 -15.47
C LEU A 181 34.86 -3.82 -16.71
N GLU A 182 35.71 -3.86 -17.74
CA GLU A 182 35.43 -3.31 -19.06
C GLU A 182 34.07 -3.86 -19.52
N ARG A 183 33.05 -2.99 -19.44
CA ARG A 183 31.64 -3.22 -19.81
C ARG A 183 30.91 -4.31 -19.02
N PRO A 184 30.13 -3.94 -17.98
CA PRO A 184 29.13 -4.87 -17.45
C PRO A 184 28.08 -5.17 -18.52
N GLU A 185 28.01 -6.41 -19.01
CA GLU A 185 27.04 -6.88 -20.01
C GLU A 185 25.58 -6.80 -19.53
N ARG A 186 25.31 -6.46 -18.26
CA ARG A 186 23.96 -6.39 -17.68
C ARG A 186 23.85 -5.24 -16.68
N PHE A 187 22.95 -4.28 -16.95
CA PHE A 187 22.62 -3.17 -16.07
C PHE A 187 21.39 -3.49 -15.21
N LEU A 188 21.51 -3.30 -13.90
CA LEU A 188 20.36 -3.39 -13.00
C LEU A 188 19.63 -2.05 -12.94
N VAL A 189 18.55 -1.91 -13.69
CA VAL A 189 17.69 -0.72 -13.65
C VAL A 189 16.55 -1.00 -12.69
N ARG A 190 16.37 -0.18 -11.66
CA ARG A 190 15.25 -0.33 -10.72
C ARG A 190 14.14 0.66 -11.08
N LYS A 191 13.00 0.15 -11.54
CA LYS A 191 11.83 0.98 -11.93
C LYS A 191 10.58 0.48 -11.20
N LEU A 192 9.84 1.38 -10.56
CA LEU A 192 8.59 1.05 -9.84
C LEU A 192 8.74 -0.08 -8.79
N GLY A 193 9.90 -0.17 -8.13
CA GLY A 193 10.17 -1.21 -7.12
C GLY A 193 10.42 -2.61 -7.69
N ARG A 194 10.68 -2.73 -8.99
CA ARG A 194 11.19 -3.94 -9.64
C ARG A 194 12.61 -3.71 -10.12
N ASP A 195 13.44 -4.74 -9.98
CA ASP A 195 14.79 -4.77 -10.51
C ASP A 195 14.76 -5.40 -11.92
N PHE A 196 15.25 -4.67 -12.92
CA PHE A 196 15.34 -5.09 -14.31
C PHE A 196 16.81 -5.31 -14.64
N LEU A 197 17.17 -6.46 -15.23
CA LEU A 197 18.52 -6.74 -15.70
C LEU A 197 18.57 -6.50 -17.21
N VAL A 198 18.93 -5.30 -17.61
CA VAL A 198 19.04 -4.91 -19.02
C VAL A 198 20.38 -5.44 -19.56
N ALA A 199 20.36 -6.43 -20.43
CA ALA A 199 21.58 -6.87 -21.11
C ALA A 199 22.06 -5.80 -22.11
N ALA A 200 23.37 -5.54 -22.14
CA ALA A 200 24.04 -4.59 -23.03
C ALA A 200 24.22 -5.15 -24.46
N ALA A 201 23.91 -6.42 -24.69
CA ALA A 201 23.94 -7.03 -26.02
C ALA A 201 22.66 -6.68 -26.80
N ASP A 202 22.76 -5.70 -27.67
CA ASP A 202 21.81 -5.39 -28.73
C ASP A 202 21.64 -6.62 -29.65
N GLU A 203 20.57 -7.42 -29.50
CA GLU A 203 20.05 -8.21 -30.64
C GLU A 203 18.98 -7.36 -31.35
N PRO A 204 19.25 -6.84 -32.56
CA PRO A 204 18.26 -6.10 -33.32
C PRO A 204 17.19 -7.07 -33.83
N LEU A 205 15.97 -6.99 -33.28
CA LEU A 205 14.79 -7.50 -34.00
C LEU A 205 14.40 -6.48 -35.07
N GLU A 206 14.00 -6.98 -36.25
CA GLU A 206 13.72 -6.22 -37.49
C GLU A 206 12.69 -5.06 -37.38
N ALA A 207 12.08 -4.84 -36.22
CA ALA A 207 11.19 -3.69 -35.94
C ALA A 207 11.83 -2.57 -35.09
N GLY A 208 13.08 -2.73 -34.63
CA GLY A 208 13.77 -1.76 -33.78
C GLY A 208 13.22 -1.66 -32.36
N GLU A 209 12.79 -2.79 -31.80
CA GLU A 209 12.47 -2.99 -30.39
C GLU A 209 13.64 -3.70 -29.68
N ALA A 210 13.91 -3.34 -28.42
CA ALA A 210 14.94 -4.01 -27.59
C ALA A 210 14.26 -4.91 -26.54
N ARG A 211 14.79 -6.11 -26.27
CA ARG A 211 14.27 -7.01 -25.22
C ARG A 211 15.00 -6.76 -23.91
N VAL A 212 14.26 -6.42 -22.87
CA VAL A 212 14.79 -6.32 -21.50
C VAL A 212 14.55 -7.65 -20.79
N HIS A 213 15.60 -8.20 -20.18
CA HIS A 213 15.51 -9.41 -19.39
C HIS A 213 15.15 -9.06 -17.93
N LEU A 214 14.14 -9.72 -17.41
CA LEU A 214 13.78 -9.65 -16.00
C LEU A 214 14.62 -10.66 -15.22
N ARG A 215 14.87 -10.36 -13.93
CA ARG A 215 15.60 -11.26 -13.02
C ARG A 215 14.93 -12.63 -12.84
N ASP A 216 13.67 -12.75 -13.21
CA ASP A 216 12.91 -14.01 -13.21
C ASP A 216 12.94 -14.76 -14.56
N GLY A 217 13.77 -14.31 -15.51
CA GLY A 217 13.94 -14.93 -16.83
C GLY A 217 12.90 -14.50 -17.87
N ARG A 218 11.95 -13.63 -17.53
CA ARG A 218 10.95 -13.11 -18.49
C ARG A 218 11.52 -12.00 -19.36
N HIS A 219 10.98 -11.82 -20.57
CA HIS A 219 11.37 -10.76 -21.49
C HIS A 219 10.25 -9.72 -21.64
N VAL A 220 10.61 -8.44 -21.64
CA VAL A 220 9.65 -7.34 -21.88
C VAL A 220 10.14 -6.50 -23.06
N PRO A 221 9.26 -6.17 -24.04
CA PRO A 221 9.61 -5.27 -25.13
C PRO A 221 9.84 -3.85 -24.60
N CYS A 222 10.95 -3.24 -24.98
CA CYS A 222 11.31 -1.87 -24.64
C CYS A 222 11.16 -0.97 -25.87
N SER A 223 10.31 0.04 -25.74
CA SER A 223 10.07 1.07 -26.76
C SER A 223 11.34 1.91 -27.00
N ARG A 224 11.60 2.26 -28.27
CA ARG A 224 12.70 3.13 -28.72
C ARG A 224 12.88 4.40 -27.87
N ARG A 225 11.78 4.95 -27.35
CA ARG A 225 11.77 6.18 -26.53
C ARG A 225 12.54 6.05 -25.22
N TYR A 226 12.66 4.83 -24.68
CA TYR A 226 13.43 4.54 -23.47
C TYR A 226 14.87 4.06 -23.76
N ARG A 227 15.19 3.73 -25.01
CA ARG A 227 16.52 3.25 -25.42
C ARG A 227 17.60 4.33 -25.25
N ALA A 228 17.31 5.57 -25.65
CA ALA A 228 18.24 6.68 -25.49
C ALA A 228 18.54 7.00 -24.01
N ALA A 229 17.51 6.99 -23.17
CA ALA A 229 17.68 7.19 -21.73
C ALA A 229 18.45 6.02 -21.05
N LEU A 230 18.28 4.80 -21.55
CA LEU A 230 19.03 3.63 -21.10
C LEU A 230 20.50 3.66 -21.55
N ARG A 231 20.80 4.07 -22.79
CA ARG A 231 22.18 4.23 -23.30
C ARG A 231 22.94 5.37 -22.62
N ALA A 232 22.26 6.49 -22.37
CA ALA A 232 22.83 7.60 -21.59
C ALA A 232 23.16 7.15 -20.15
N ALA A 233 22.30 6.35 -19.52
CA ALA A 233 22.57 5.74 -18.23
C ALA A 233 23.65 4.64 -18.27
N ALA A 234 23.93 4.07 -19.45
CA ALA A 234 24.99 3.08 -19.69
C ALA A 234 26.33 3.71 -20.11
N GLY A 235 26.43 5.04 -20.19
CA GLY A 235 27.68 5.76 -20.45
C GLY A 235 28.11 5.88 -21.91
N GLU A 236 27.22 5.66 -22.89
CA GLU A 236 27.59 5.70 -24.33
C GLU A 236 27.67 7.12 -24.95
N GLY A 237 27.66 8.19 -24.15
CA GLY A 237 27.55 9.57 -24.63
C GLY A 237 28.86 10.32 -24.93
N GLU A 238 30.01 9.85 -24.46
CA GLU A 238 31.24 10.67 -24.46
C GLU A 238 32.31 10.22 -25.47
N ALA A 239 32.06 9.16 -26.26
CA ALA A 239 33.02 8.64 -27.24
C ALA A 239 32.77 9.10 -28.70
N ALA A 240 31.98 10.16 -28.94
CA ALA A 240 31.61 10.60 -30.28
C ALA A 240 32.05 12.03 -30.66
N ILE A 241 33.03 12.61 -29.95
CA ILE A 241 33.68 13.88 -30.34
C ILE A 241 35.20 13.72 -30.22
N ALA A 242 35.76 12.76 -30.95
CA ALA A 242 37.19 12.65 -31.21
C ALA A 242 37.43 11.79 -32.45
N GLU A 243 36.87 12.21 -33.60
CA GLU A 243 37.46 11.97 -34.91
C GLU A 243 37.00 13.06 -35.89
#